data_AF-A0A495RB36-F1
#
_entry.id   AF-A0A495RB36-F1
#
_cell.length_a   1.000
_cell.length_b   1.000
_cell.length_c   1.000
_cell.angle_alpha   90.00
_cell.angle_beta   90.00
_cell.angle_gamma   90.00
#
_symmetry.space_group_name_H-M   'P 1'
#
loop_
_entity.id
_entity.type
_entity.pdbx_description
1 polymer ?
#
loop_
_entity_poly.entity_id
_entity_poly.type
_entity_poly.pdbx_seq_one_letter_code
_entity_poly.pdbx_strand_id
1 'polypeptide(L)'
;MRRRALLASVPGALAGLAGCSFGTLGSDETADVTPAPRPTQSVTDANDSGTKRSADTGSPLRPDNPTTVIGLETGPRTYALSSPGLHTDDRGRVGLWFDQTATDAHPVTLRGWLQNGNEFENTFRIELLPGVGQTHSRQPRGSDHESRLHLAPTDNNELADRVPSLGRTDEGYWRVDELGPWMPETYRLAPDEWVRLEYALVGEPGQSGRPTGTYEFRGQSETLSVTVWDTRSPGPETDSRFAGRSLPPLSGDGSVQWFHDAEKTTPAFVRPSAERAELDTQVGFETVNNSHGRLQCGHWDLYKLVGGEWFHIAPGVHTADCRILKPGGRDQWGLRAFNGQAVGCSTDDCTCDGLTQGYLGGGEYAIVAGYGHATTESGALVKLVGDSAAVTPIDGVSTARDSDTVTVTTGRHGDGERPADATFSLTRTDSASERVLAEQVMASARFASRPGGLRNALPFLTDDVDRVVVETDERVVNNGIGHNVDTRRFRFRGQAYQVSRGQTDC
;
A
#
# COMPACT_ATOMS: atom_id res chain seq x y z
N MET A 1 -23.39 -40.99 -32.03
CA MET A 1 -22.80 -42.17 -32.73
C MET A 1 -21.35 -42.37 -32.24
N ARG A 2 -20.67 -43.47 -32.59
CA ARG A 2 -19.29 -43.77 -32.13
C ARG A 2 -18.22 -42.99 -32.90
N ARG A 3 -17.17 -42.54 -32.20
CA ARG A 3 -15.75 -42.92 -32.42
C ARG A 3 -14.92 -42.61 -31.15
N ARG A 4 -13.75 -43.25 -31.02
CA ARG A 4 -12.83 -43.29 -29.85
C ARG A 4 -11.38 -43.40 -30.38
N ALA A 5 -10.38 -43.34 -29.48
CA ALA A 5 -8.93 -43.64 -29.67
C ALA A 5 -8.10 -42.55 -30.40
N LEU A 6 -6.76 -42.38 -30.22
CA LEU A 6 -5.68 -42.79 -29.26
C LEU A 6 -4.42 -41.93 -29.61
N LEU A 7 -3.28 -41.77 -28.90
CA LEU A 7 -2.70 -42.21 -27.60
C LEU A 7 -2.50 -40.94 -26.69
N ALA A 8 -1.74 -40.79 -25.57
CA ALA A 8 -0.69 -41.50 -24.80
C ALA A 8 0.77 -41.50 -25.36
N SER A 9 1.88 -41.45 -24.58
CA SER A 9 2.11 -41.11 -23.13
C SER A 9 3.61 -41.12 -22.71
N VAL A 10 4.08 -40.15 -21.87
CA VAL A 10 5.07 -40.32 -20.75
C VAL A 10 6.56 -40.65 -21.14
N PRO A 11 7.65 -40.57 -20.31
CA PRO A 11 7.95 -39.95 -18.97
C PRO A 11 9.15 -38.94 -18.91
N GLY A 12 9.41 -38.37 -17.71
CA GLY A 12 10.72 -37.79 -17.26
C GLY A 12 10.54 -36.50 -16.41
N ALA A 13 10.73 -36.40 -15.08
CA ALA A 13 11.79 -36.83 -14.14
C ALA A 13 13.09 -35.98 -14.21
N LEU A 14 13.70 -35.48 -13.13
CA LEU A 14 13.33 -35.44 -11.68
C LEU A 14 14.24 -34.43 -10.92
N ALA A 15 13.75 -33.87 -9.80
CA ALA A 15 14.49 -33.16 -8.73
C ALA A 15 15.25 -31.84 -9.06
N GLY A 16 15.50 -31.02 -8.02
CA GLY A 16 16.26 -29.77 -8.11
C GLY A 16 16.00 -28.77 -6.98
N LEU A 17 16.62 -28.98 -5.80
CA LEU A 17 16.57 -28.04 -4.68
C LEU A 17 17.73 -27.04 -4.75
N ALA A 18 17.42 -25.75 -4.89
CA ALA A 18 18.24 -24.61 -4.45
C ALA A 18 17.32 -23.37 -4.32
N GLY A 19 17.48 -22.48 -3.34
CA GLY A 19 18.52 -22.36 -2.33
C GLY A 19 19.29 -21.06 -2.53
N CYS A 20 18.99 -20.04 -1.73
CA CYS A 20 19.64 -18.72 -1.84
C CYS A 20 21.14 -18.82 -1.58
N SER A 21 21.94 -18.12 -2.38
CA SER A 21 23.39 -17.95 -2.15
C SER A 21 23.78 -16.51 -2.48
N PHE A 22 23.89 -15.67 -1.45
CA PHE A 22 24.64 -14.41 -1.57
C PHE A 22 26.13 -14.74 -1.61
N GLY A 23 26.86 -14.17 -2.56
CA GLY A 23 28.31 -14.32 -2.69
C GLY A 23 28.96 -12.97 -2.96
N THR A 24 29.65 -12.43 -1.96
CA THR A 24 30.48 -11.23 -2.08
C THR A 24 31.92 -11.60 -2.43
N LEU A 25 32.51 -10.85 -3.37
CA LEU A 25 33.93 -10.68 -3.73
C LEU A 25 33.95 -10.03 -5.14
N GLY A 26 34.87 -9.13 -5.52
CA GLY A 26 35.91 -8.46 -4.76
C GLY A 26 37.01 -7.91 -5.69
N SER A 27 37.26 -6.58 -5.65
CA SER A 27 38.41 -5.82 -6.20
C SER A 27 38.76 -5.91 -7.71
N ASP A 28 38.92 -4.73 -8.30
CA ASP A 28 39.89 -4.32 -9.33
C ASP A 28 40.15 -5.18 -10.58
N GLU A 29 39.69 -4.68 -11.73
CA GLU A 29 40.53 -4.64 -12.95
C GLU A 29 40.35 -3.30 -13.68
N THR A 30 41.46 -2.58 -13.91
CA THR A 30 41.46 -1.28 -14.59
C THR A 30 41.57 -1.45 -16.10
N ALA A 31 40.51 -1.08 -16.84
CA ALA A 31 40.53 -0.98 -18.30
C ALA A 31 40.28 0.47 -18.74
N ASP A 32 41.33 1.10 -19.27
CA ASP A 32 41.27 2.44 -19.87
C ASP A 32 40.59 2.34 -21.25
N VAL A 33 39.47 3.03 -21.47
CA VAL A 33 38.67 2.94 -22.71
C VAL A 33 38.49 4.33 -23.32
N THR A 34 39.25 4.59 -24.38
CA THR A 34 39.19 5.82 -25.17
C THR A 34 37.79 6.07 -25.75
N PRO A 35 37.22 7.29 -25.63
CA PRO A 35 35.93 7.60 -26.22
C PRO A 35 35.93 7.49 -27.75
N ALA A 36 35.03 6.68 -28.30
CA ALA A 36 34.81 6.60 -29.75
C ALA A 36 34.15 7.89 -30.28
N PRO A 37 34.51 8.37 -31.49
CA PRO A 37 34.04 9.65 -32.00
C PRO A 37 32.56 9.65 -32.37
N ARG A 38 31.90 10.76 -32.01
CA ARG A 38 30.48 11.05 -32.27
C ARG A 38 30.20 11.15 -33.78
N PRO A 39 29.25 10.36 -34.34
CA PRO A 39 28.82 10.55 -35.72
C PRO A 39 28.13 11.91 -35.88
N THR A 40 28.73 12.80 -36.68
CA THR A 40 28.01 13.96 -37.21
C THR A 40 27.27 13.50 -38.46
N GLN A 41 25.95 13.59 -38.47
CA GLN A 41 25.15 13.47 -39.70
C GLN A 41 24.50 14.81 -40.02
N SER A 42 24.65 15.20 -41.28
CA SER A 42 24.29 16.52 -41.78
C SER A 42 22.79 16.66 -42.02
N VAL A 43 22.32 17.91 -42.00
CA VAL A 43 21.02 18.29 -42.57
C VAL A 43 20.91 17.73 -43.99
N THR A 44 19.77 17.11 -44.30
CA THR A 44 19.34 16.79 -45.66
C THR A 44 17.97 17.42 -45.83
N ASP A 45 17.87 18.46 -46.67
CA ASP A 45 16.61 19.14 -46.93
C ASP A 45 15.62 18.21 -47.65
N ALA A 46 14.41 18.11 -47.11
CA ALA A 46 13.31 17.32 -47.67
C ALA A 46 12.02 18.15 -47.70
N ASN A 47 12.06 19.30 -48.37
CA ASN A 47 10.86 20.02 -48.78
C ASN A 47 10.19 19.26 -49.93
N ASP A 48 9.14 18.50 -49.64
CA ASP A 48 8.06 18.25 -50.61
C ASP A 48 6.69 18.22 -49.88
N SER A 49 5.64 18.62 -50.59
CA SER A 49 4.32 18.92 -50.02
C SER A 49 3.28 17.88 -50.44
N GLY A 50 2.72 17.13 -49.48
CA GLY A 50 1.73 16.10 -49.80
C GLY A 50 0.79 15.77 -48.64
N THR A 51 -0.43 16.31 -48.68
CA THR A 51 -1.47 16.05 -47.67
C THR A 51 -1.95 14.59 -47.71
N LYS A 52 -1.42 13.75 -46.82
CA LYS A 52 -1.97 12.43 -46.50
C LYS A 52 -1.85 12.14 -45.00
N ARG A 53 -2.99 11.87 -44.36
CA ARG A 53 -3.04 11.20 -43.05
C ARG A 53 -2.48 9.79 -43.24
N SER A 54 -1.32 9.50 -42.65
CA SER A 54 -0.73 8.16 -42.65
C SER A 54 -0.93 7.55 -41.27
N ALA A 55 -1.93 6.69 -41.14
CA ALA A 55 -2.14 5.92 -39.92
C ALA A 55 -1.06 4.85 -39.80
N ASP A 56 -0.32 4.85 -38.69
CA ASP A 56 0.90 4.05 -38.54
C ASP A 56 0.57 2.68 -37.96
N THR A 57 0.23 1.70 -38.82
CA THR A 57 -0.20 0.37 -38.39
C THR A 57 0.95 -0.43 -37.76
N GLY A 58 1.03 -0.44 -36.43
CA GLY A 58 2.05 -1.14 -35.66
C GLY A 58 1.91 -0.95 -34.15
N SER A 59 2.85 -1.49 -33.37
CA SER A 59 2.94 -1.18 -31.95
C SER A 59 3.39 0.28 -31.75
N PRO A 60 2.65 1.12 -31.02
CA PRO A 60 2.96 2.53 -30.88
C PRO A 60 4.30 2.74 -30.16
N LEU A 61 5.06 3.73 -30.62
CA LEU A 61 6.36 4.09 -30.02
C LEU A 61 6.17 4.53 -28.58
N ARG A 62 6.87 3.86 -27.67
CA ARG A 62 6.88 4.12 -26.23
C ARG A 62 8.30 3.91 -25.70
N PRO A 63 8.86 4.80 -24.87
CA PRO A 63 10.14 4.57 -24.20
C PRO A 63 10.03 3.41 -23.19
N ASP A 64 11.07 2.58 -23.08
CA ASP A 64 11.11 1.42 -22.17
C ASP A 64 10.80 1.82 -20.71
N ASN A 65 11.32 2.98 -20.30
CA ASN A 65 11.06 3.61 -19.02
C ASN A 65 10.37 4.97 -19.25
N PRO A 66 9.02 5.04 -19.28
CA PRO A 66 8.30 6.30 -19.44
C PRO A 66 8.42 7.18 -18.18
N THR A 67 8.75 8.45 -18.38
CA THR A 67 8.87 9.44 -17.30
C THR A 67 7.52 9.73 -16.65
N THR A 68 7.31 9.24 -15.43
CA THR A 68 6.10 9.52 -14.62
C THR A 68 6.31 10.58 -13.54
N VAL A 69 7.49 11.20 -13.44
CA VAL A 69 7.81 12.26 -12.46
C VAL A 69 8.63 13.34 -13.13
N ILE A 70 8.30 14.62 -12.91
CA ILE A 70 9.07 15.75 -13.43
C ILE A 70 9.07 16.94 -12.46
N GLY A 71 10.23 17.53 -12.21
CA GLY A 71 10.39 18.78 -11.47
C GLY A 71 10.43 19.96 -12.43
N LEU A 72 9.74 21.06 -12.11
CA LEU A 72 9.70 22.26 -12.95
C LEU A 72 10.97 23.10 -12.80
N GLU A 73 11.43 23.72 -13.90
CA GLU A 73 12.47 24.74 -13.82
C GLU A 73 11.87 26.13 -13.50
N THR A 74 10.62 26.38 -13.91
CA THR A 74 9.94 27.67 -13.67
C THR A 74 9.51 27.92 -12.22
N GLY A 75 9.55 26.91 -11.36
CA GLY A 75 9.09 27.05 -9.97
C GLY A 75 9.28 25.78 -9.16
N PRO A 76 9.20 25.85 -7.82
CA PRO A 76 9.51 24.74 -6.93
C PRO A 76 8.37 23.72 -6.84
N ARG A 77 8.05 23.05 -7.95
CA ARG A 77 6.98 22.05 -8.01
C ARG A 77 7.48 20.78 -8.70
N THR A 78 7.12 19.64 -8.12
CA THR A 78 7.27 18.33 -8.77
C THR A 78 5.89 17.76 -9.05
N TYR A 79 5.70 17.28 -10.27
CA TYR A 79 4.48 16.62 -10.74
C TYR A 79 4.76 15.11 -10.88
N ALA A 80 3.82 14.25 -10.48
CA ALA A 80 3.87 12.82 -10.80
C ALA A 80 2.54 12.29 -11.34
N LEU A 81 2.62 11.43 -12.34
CA LEU A 81 1.51 10.84 -13.06
C LEU A 81 1.13 9.47 -12.45
N SER A 82 -0.15 9.26 -12.12
CA SER A 82 -0.63 8.05 -11.44
C SER A 82 -0.37 6.76 -12.21
N SER A 83 -0.30 6.81 -13.55
CA SER A 83 0.06 5.69 -14.40
C SER A 83 0.60 6.18 -15.74
N PRO A 84 1.63 5.54 -16.34
CA PRO A 84 2.08 5.85 -17.70
C PRO A 84 1.15 5.31 -18.80
N GLY A 85 -0.05 4.84 -18.42
CA GLY A 85 -1.07 4.35 -19.33
C GLY A 85 -2.31 3.82 -18.62
N LEU A 86 -3.41 3.76 -19.37
CA LEU A 86 -4.75 3.33 -18.94
C LEU A 86 -5.36 2.37 -19.97
N HIS A 87 -6.39 1.63 -19.57
CA HIS A 87 -7.18 0.76 -20.44
C HIS A 87 -8.66 1.08 -20.27
N THR A 88 -9.45 1.02 -21.33
CA THR A 88 -10.91 1.23 -21.28
C THR A 88 -11.67 -0.09 -21.41
N ASP A 89 -12.93 -0.12 -20.98
CA ASP A 89 -13.78 -1.31 -21.07
C ASP A 89 -14.00 -1.78 -22.53
N ASP A 90 -13.99 -0.85 -23.49
CA ASP A 90 -14.02 -1.11 -24.94
C ASP A 90 -12.63 -1.35 -25.54
N ARG A 91 -11.64 -1.77 -24.72
CA ARG A 91 -10.26 -2.14 -25.07
C ARG A 91 -9.41 -1.06 -25.73
N GLY A 92 -9.80 0.20 -25.60
CA GLY A 92 -8.92 1.33 -25.88
C GLY A 92 -7.72 1.29 -24.94
N ARG A 93 -6.52 1.56 -25.48
CA ARG A 93 -5.28 1.61 -24.72
C ARG A 93 -4.70 3.01 -24.83
N VAL A 94 -4.38 3.63 -23.70
CA VAL A 94 -3.75 4.94 -23.63
C VAL A 94 -2.35 4.77 -23.07
N GLY A 95 -1.35 5.34 -23.72
CA GLY A 95 -0.01 5.58 -23.15
C GLY A 95 0.20 7.07 -22.97
N LEU A 96 0.69 7.52 -21.82
CA LEU A 96 0.98 8.94 -21.52
C LEU A 96 2.21 9.05 -20.60
N TRP A 97 3.12 9.99 -20.86
CA TRP A 97 4.31 10.25 -20.04
C TRP A 97 4.81 11.69 -20.21
N PHE A 98 5.59 12.20 -19.25
CA PHE A 98 6.25 13.50 -19.40
C PHE A 98 7.39 13.41 -20.41
N ASP A 99 7.45 14.39 -21.31
CA ASP A 99 8.48 14.51 -22.35
C ASP A 99 9.46 15.66 -22.05
N GLN A 100 8.92 16.82 -21.64
CA GLN A 100 9.67 18.02 -21.32
C GLN A 100 9.15 18.69 -20.04
N THR A 101 10.05 19.32 -19.29
CA THR A 101 9.68 20.13 -18.11
C THR A 101 9.22 21.52 -18.51
N ALA A 102 8.56 22.24 -17.59
CA ALA A 102 8.27 23.66 -17.80
C ALA A 102 9.54 24.50 -17.68
N THR A 103 9.78 25.31 -18.71
CA THR A 103 10.84 26.33 -18.79
C THR A 103 10.22 27.72 -19.00
N ASP A 104 11.06 28.74 -19.10
CA ASP A 104 10.62 30.09 -19.48
C ASP A 104 10.00 30.15 -20.90
N ALA A 105 10.29 29.17 -21.77
CA ALA A 105 9.89 29.14 -23.17
C ALA A 105 8.71 28.21 -23.47
N HIS A 106 8.45 27.19 -22.65
CA HIS A 106 7.36 26.24 -22.85
C HIS A 106 6.85 25.62 -21.53
N PRO A 107 5.59 25.14 -21.49
CA PRO A 107 5.04 24.39 -20.36
C PRO A 107 5.67 22.98 -20.20
N VAL A 108 5.19 22.23 -19.20
CA VAL A 108 5.40 20.77 -19.15
C VAL A 108 4.67 20.14 -20.32
N THR A 109 5.38 19.32 -21.10
CA THR A 109 4.79 18.57 -22.22
C THR A 109 4.62 17.11 -21.82
N LEU A 110 3.43 16.55 -22.03
CA LEU A 110 3.20 15.10 -22.05
C LEU A 110 3.12 14.62 -23.50
N ARG A 111 3.69 13.45 -23.76
CA ARG A 111 3.50 12.69 -25.00
C ARG A 111 2.79 11.38 -24.74
N GLY A 112 2.17 10.84 -25.78
CA GLY A 112 1.41 9.60 -25.68
C GLY A 112 0.77 9.14 -26.97
N TRP A 113 -0.16 8.22 -26.83
CA TRP A 113 -0.95 7.63 -27.90
C TRP A 113 -2.26 7.06 -27.37
N LEU A 114 -3.27 7.00 -28.24
CA LEU A 114 -4.47 6.18 -28.07
C LEU A 114 -4.46 5.09 -29.15
N GLN A 115 -4.60 3.82 -28.77
CA GLN A 115 -4.66 2.66 -29.67
C GLN A 115 -5.97 1.88 -29.48
N ASN A 116 -6.52 1.36 -30.58
CA ASN A 116 -7.60 0.38 -30.57
C ASN A 116 -7.06 -1.04 -30.26
N GLY A 117 -7.32 -1.56 -29.07
CA GLY A 117 -6.97 -2.94 -28.69
C GLY A 117 -8.00 -4.02 -29.10
N ASN A 118 -8.90 -3.73 -30.05
CA ASN A 118 -9.84 -4.69 -30.60
C ASN A 118 -9.37 -5.25 -31.95
N GLU A 119 -9.79 -6.48 -32.26
CA GLU A 119 -9.65 -7.12 -33.58
C GLU A 119 -10.61 -6.54 -34.65
N PHE A 120 -11.42 -5.55 -34.29
CA PHE A 120 -12.40 -4.87 -35.14
C PHE A 120 -12.31 -3.35 -34.98
N GLU A 121 -12.80 -2.62 -35.98
CA GLU A 121 -12.86 -1.15 -35.99
C GLU A 121 -13.85 -0.65 -34.91
N ASN A 122 -13.41 0.23 -34.01
CA ASN A 122 -14.21 0.76 -32.90
C ASN A 122 -14.31 2.30 -32.93
N THR A 123 -15.38 2.84 -32.35
CA THR A 123 -15.57 4.29 -32.15
C THR A 123 -15.51 4.62 -30.67
N PHE A 124 -14.39 5.20 -30.25
CA PHE A 124 -14.12 5.57 -28.85
C PHE A 124 -14.78 6.91 -28.50
N ARG A 125 -15.33 7.01 -27.28
CA ARG A 125 -15.87 8.27 -26.73
C ARG A 125 -14.77 9.09 -26.06
N ILE A 126 -14.01 9.81 -26.88
CA ILE A 126 -12.83 10.58 -26.49
C ILE A 126 -13.11 11.52 -25.31
N GLU A 127 -14.24 12.23 -25.32
CA GLU A 127 -14.72 13.11 -24.24
C GLU A 127 -14.70 12.46 -22.84
N LEU A 128 -14.87 11.14 -22.75
CA LEU A 128 -14.94 10.38 -21.49
C LEU A 128 -13.59 9.82 -21.05
N LEU A 129 -12.56 9.91 -21.89
CA LEU A 129 -11.27 9.28 -21.64
C LEU A 129 -10.39 10.15 -20.73
N PRO A 130 -9.96 9.63 -19.56
CA PRO A 130 -9.15 10.38 -18.59
C PRO A 130 -7.88 10.96 -19.21
N GLY A 131 -7.78 12.29 -19.25
CA GLY A 131 -6.61 12.98 -19.80
C GLY A 131 -6.39 12.77 -21.31
N VAL A 132 -7.41 12.35 -22.06
CA VAL A 132 -7.39 12.39 -23.53
C VAL A 132 -8.40 13.41 -24.05
N GLY A 133 -9.71 13.15 -23.87
CA GLY A 133 -10.76 14.16 -24.12
C GLY A 133 -11.32 14.80 -22.84
N GLN A 134 -11.30 14.09 -21.71
CA GLN A 134 -11.51 14.70 -20.39
C GLN A 134 -10.22 15.44 -19.98
N THR A 135 -9.98 16.59 -20.62
CA THR A 135 -8.74 17.38 -20.55
C THR A 135 -8.62 18.25 -19.29
N HIS A 136 -9.65 18.34 -18.44
CA HIS A 136 -9.60 19.12 -17.20
C HIS A 136 -9.74 18.22 -15.96
N SER A 137 -8.95 18.54 -14.93
CA SER A 137 -9.01 17.86 -13.65
C SER A 137 -10.12 18.43 -12.75
N ARG A 138 -10.43 17.70 -11.67
CA ARG A 138 -10.99 18.29 -10.45
C ARG A 138 -9.90 19.09 -9.72
N GLN A 139 -10.31 20.08 -8.93
CA GLN A 139 -9.41 20.78 -8.01
C GLN A 139 -8.95 19.84 -6.87
N PRO A 140 -7.76 20.03 -6.28
CA PRO A 140 -7.30 19.25 -5.14
C PRO A 140 -8.15 19.54 -3.90
N ARG A 141 -8.26 18.55 -3.00
CA ARG A 141 -8.98 18.69 -1.72
C ARG A 141 -8.31 19.76 -0.85
N GLY A 142 -9.10 20.63 -0.23
CA GLY A 142 -8.58 21.72 0.62
C GLY A 142 -8.14 22.98 -0.15
N SER A 143 -8.42 23.08 -1.45
CA SER A 143 -8.27 24.35 -2.20
C SER A 143 -9.52 25.22 -2.03
N ASP A 144 -9.36 26.39 -1.43
CA ASP A 144 -10.44 27.38 -1.22
C ASP A 144 -10.79 28.19 -2.48
N HIS A 145 -10.02 28.01 -3.56
CA HIS A 145 -10.18 28.69 -4.85
C HIS A 145 -10.16 27.66 -5.98
N GLU A 146 -10.77 28.00 -7.12
CA GLU A 146 -10.69 27.16 -8.32
C GLU A 146 -9.23 27.03 -8.76
N SER A 147 -8.82 25.80 -8.98
CA SER A 147 -7.43 25.44 -9.26
C SER A 147 -7.41 24.05 -9.87
N ARG A 148 -7.67 23.98 -11.17
CA ARG A 148 -7.57 22.76 -11.96
C ARG A 148 -6.24 22.67 -12.69
N LEU A 149 -5.93 21.47 -13.18
CA LEU A 149 -4.92 21.26 -14.21
C LEU A 149 -5.63 20.92 -15.52
N HIS A 150 -5.09 21.43 -16.62
CA HIS A 150 -5.58 21.24 -17.97
C HIS A 150 -4.50 20.59 -18.83
N LEU A 151 -4.90 19.58 -19.59
CA LEU A 151 -4.13 18.97 -20.67
C LEU A 151 -4.56 19.66 -21.97
N ALA A 152 -3.96 20.80 -22.24
CA ALA A 152 -4.19 21.57 -23.47
C ALA A 152 -3.44 20.88 -24.63
N PRO A 153 -4.11 20.45 -25.71
CA PRO A 153 -3.41 19.77 -26.81
C PRO A 153 -2.48 20.74 -27.56
N THR A 154 -1.39 20.20 -28.12
CA THR A 154 -0.49 20.94 -29.03
C THR A 154 -0.79 20.63 -30.49
N ASP A 155 -0.18 21.34 -31.43
CA ASP A 155 -0.30 21.07 -32.87
C ASP A 155 0.17 19.66 -33.28
N ASN A 156 0.90 18.95 -32.41
CA ASN A 156 1.35 17.57 -32.66
C ASN A 156 0.30 16.51 -32.28
N ASN A 157 -0.83 16.90 -31.68
CA ASN A 157 -1.89 16.00 -31.20
C ASN A 157 -2.91 15.69 -32.32
N GLU A 158 -2.94 14.43 -32.77
CA GLU A 158 -3.69 14.03 -33.98
C GLU A 158 -5.21 13.90 -33.76
N LEU A 159 -5.65 14.00 -32.50
CA LEU A 159 -7.06 14.07 -32.10
C LEU A 159 -7.57 15.51 -31.89
N ALA A 160 -6.74 16.55 -31.90
CA ALA A 160 -7.18 17.88 -31.50
C ALA A 160 -8.05 18.58 -32.56
N ASP A 161 -9.24 19.05 -32.15
CA ASP A 161 -10.10 19.94 -32.95
C ASP A 161 -9.64 21.41 -32.84
N ARG A 162 -9.00 21.78 -31.73
CA ARG A 162 -8.45 23.12 -31.49
C ARG A 162 -7.29 23.10 -30.50
N VAL A 163 -6.17 23.72 -30.87
CA VAL A 163 -5.07 24.08 -29.97
C VAL A 163 -5.37 25.45 -29.32
N PRO A 164 -5.37 25.56 -27.98
CA PRO A 164 -5.64 26.83 -27.30
C PRO A 164 -4.37 27.66 -27.07
N SER A 165 -4.52 28.98 -26.89
CA SER A 165 -3.44 29.87 -26.48
C SER A 165 -3.02 29.64 -25.02
N LEU A 166 -1.72 29.74 -24.76
CA LEU A 166 -1.11 29.51 -23.44
C LEU A 166 -0.38 30.77 -22.96
N GLY A 167 -0.75 31.23 -21.77
CA GLY A 167 -0.12 32.33 -21.07
C GLY A 167 0.74 31.86 -19.90
N ARG A 168 1.56 32.77 -19.36
CA ARG A 168 2.38 32.55 -18.17
C ARG A 168 2.03 33.56 -17.08
N THR A 169 2.02 33.13 -15.82
CA THR A 169 1.78 34.00 -14.66
C THR A 169 3.07 34.69 -14.20
N ASP A 170 2.94 35.75 -13.40
CA ASP A 170 4.09 36.47 -12.83
C ASP A 170 4.91 35.59 -11.86
N GLU A 171 4.32 34.54 -11.28
CA GLU A 171 5.04 33.53 -10.49
C GLU A 171 5.68 32.42 -11.35
N GLY A 172 5.64 32.56 -12.68
CA GLY A 172 6.34 31.70 -13.63
C GLY A 172 5.57 30.45 -14.10
N TYR A 173 4.32 30.24 -13.65
CA TYR A 173 3.55 29.05 -14.05
C TYR A 173 2.79 29.26 -15.35
N TRP A 174 2.67 28.20 -16.15
CA TRP A 174 1.88 28.20 -17.38
C TRP A 174 0.39 27.93 -17.09
N ARG A 175 -0.49 28.62 -17.82
CA ARG A 175 -1.95 28.46 -17.83
C ARG A 175 -2.49 28.55 -19.25
N VAL A 176 -3.69 28.03 -19.48
CA VAL A 176 -4.44 28.30 -20.71
C VAL A 176 -5.12 29.67 -20.61
N ASP A 177 -5.25 30.38 -21.74
CA ASP A 177 -5.90 31.70 -21.77
C ASP A 177 -7.42 31.61 -21.96
N GLU A 178 -7.91 30.63 -22.74
CA GLU A 178 -9.33 30.41 -23.02
C GLU A 178 -9.71 28.92 -22.90
N LEU A 179 -10.80 28.62 -22.20
CA LEU A 179 -11.39 27.28 -22.12
C LEU A 179 -12.38 27.04 -23.28
N GLY A 180 -12.34 25.85 -23.87
CA GLY A 180 -13.30 25.41 -24.88
C GLY A 180 -13.18 23.93 -25.20
N PRO A 181 -14.01 23.39 -26.11
CA PRO A 181 -13.80 22.07 -26.67
C PRO A 181 -12.53 22.08 -27.52
N TRP A 182 -11.49 21.40 -27.04
CA TRP A 182 -10.21 21.21 -27.74
C TRP A 182 -10.11 19.85 -28.44
N MET A 183 -10.98 18.91 -28.05
CA MET A 183 -10.98 17.50 -28.43
C MET A 183 -12.39 17.09 -28.87
N PRO A 184 -12.54 16.15 -29.82
CA PRO A 184 -13.83 15.69 -30.32
C PRO A 184 -14.57 14.83 -29.29
N GLU A 185 -15.90 14.73 -29.45
CA GLU A 185 -16.75 13.83 -28.65
C GLU A 185 -16.36 12.35 -28.85
N THR A 186 -16.09 11.97 -30.10
CA THR A 186 -15.76 10.60 -30.51
C THR A 186 -14.68 10.55 -31.59
N TYR A 187 -13.96 9.42 -31.68
CA TYR A 187 -13.00 9.15 -32.75
C TYR A 187 -13.01 7.66 -33.11
N ARG A 188 -12.81 7.34 -34.38
CA ARG A 188 -12.91 5.97 -34.93
C ARG A 188 -11.54 5.46 -35.34
N LEU A 189 -11.22 4.22 -34.95
CA LEU A 189 -9.94 3.57 -35.20
C LEU A 189 -10.16 2.15 -35.72
N ALA A 190 -9.42 1.76 -36.76
CA ALA A 190 -9.30 0.41 -37.27
C ALA A 190 -8.59 -0.52 -36.23
N PRO A 191 -8.56 -1.86 -36.44
CA PRO A 191 -7.86 -2.78 -35.54
C PRO A 191 -6.37 -2.41 -35.41
N ASP A 192 -5.84 -2.42 -34.17
CA ASP A 192 -4.48 -2.03 -33.80
C ASP A 192 -4.03 -0.59 -34.21
N GLU A 193 -4.89 0.19 -34.88
CA GLU A 193 -4.61 1.59 -35.24
C GLU A 193 -4.43 2.46 -33.99
N TRP A 194 -3.47 3.37 -34.04
CA TRP A 194 -3.22 4.36 -33.00
C TRP A 194 -3.01 5.77 -33.58
N VAL A 195 -3.19 6.77 -32.73
CA VAL A 195 -3.00 8.19 -33.02
C VAL A 195 -2.10 8.83 -31.96
N ARG A 196 -1.22 9.75 -32.36
CA ARG A 196 -0.29 10.44 -31.47
C ARG A 196 -1.01 11.49 -30.62
N LEU A 197 -0.70 11.50 -29.33
CA LEU A 197 -1.15 12.50 -28.37
C LEU A 197 0.03 13.35 -27.90
N GLU A 198 -0.19 14.66 -27.80
CA GLU A 198 0.73 15.58 -27.11
C GLU A 198 -0.07 16.67 -26.40
N TYR A 199 0.30 17.01 -25.17
CA TYR A 199 -0.41 17.96 -24.32
C TYR A 199 0.55 18.84 -23.51
N ALA A 200 0.26 20.14 -23.46
CA ALA A 200 0.77 21.03 -22.45
C ALA A 200 -0.03 20.85 -21.14
N LEU A 201 0.65 20.58 -20.03
CA LEU A 201 0.02 20.50 -18.70
C LEU A 201 0.11 21.85 -17.97
N VAL A 202 -1.04 22.53 -17.91
CA VAL A 202 -1.14 23.95 -17.55
C VAL A 202 -2.26 24.23 -16.54
N GLY A 203 -2.27 25.43 -15.96
CA GLY A 203 -3.36 25.92 -15.11
C GLY A 203 -4.60 26.39 -15.87
N GLU A 204 -5.66 26.63 -15.09
CA GLU A 204 -6.93 27.23 -15.52
C GLU A 204 -6.78 28.76 -15.73
N PRO A 205 -7.58 29.43 -16.58
CA PRO A 205 -7.48 30.88 -16.77
C PRO A 205 -7.68 31.64 -15.46
N GLY A 206 -6.89 32.70 -15.25
CA GLY A 206 -6.94 33.49 -14.01
C GLY A 206 -6.34 32.82 -12.77
N GLN A 207 -5.98 31.53 -12.81
CA GLN A 207 -5.26 30.87 -11.72
C GLN A 207 -3.93 31.59 -11.44
N SER A 208 -3.60 31.75 -10.16
CA SER A 208 -2.31 32.21 -9.65
C SER A 208 -1.54 31.07 -8.99
N GLY A 209 -0.22 31.07 -9.14
CA GLY A 209 0.65 30.03 -8.57
C GLY A 209 0.31 28.60 -9.01
N ARG A 210 0.63 27.63 -8.13
CA ARG A 210 0.33 26.20 -8.31
C ARG A 210 0.15 25.53 -6.93
N PRO A 211 -1.09 25.25 -6.51
CA PRO A 211 -1.36 24.47 -5.30
C PRO A 211 -0.75 23.06 -5.34
N THR A 212 -0.54 22.49 -4.16
CA THR A 212 -0.13 21.09 -3.97
C THR A 212 -1.36 20.19 -3.80
N GLY A 213 -1.18 18.87 -3.91
CA GLY A 213 -2.24 17.87 -3.81
C GLY A 213 -2.45 17.09 -5.11
N THR A 214 -3.52 16.29 -5.16
CA THR A 214 -3.81 15.40 -6.29
C THR A 214 -4.95 15.97 -7.15
N TYR A 215 -4.64 16.16 -8.43
CA TYR A 215 -5.53 16.66 -9.47
C TYR A 215 -6.06 15.46 -10.28
N GLU A 216 -7.37 15.19 -10.19
CA GLU A 216 -7.99 13.98 -10.77
C GLU A 216 -8.73 14.29 -12.08
N PHE A 217 -8.29 13.70 -13.19
CA PHE A 217 -9.02 13.64 -14.46
C PHE A 217 -9.86 12.35 -14.45
N ARG A 218 -11.17 12.46 -14.19
CA ARG A 218 -12.05 11.30 -14.02
C ARG A 218 -12.86 10.99 -15.28
N GLY A 219 -12.72 9.77 -15.80
CA GLY A 219 -13.59 9.23 -16.86
C GLY A 219 -14.81 8.51 -16.28
N GLN A 220 -15.39 7.58 -17.05
CA GLN A 220 -16.51 6.75 -16.57
C GLN A 220 -16.07 5.64 -15.62
N SER A 221 -15.08 4.84 -16.01
CA SER A 221 -14.53 3.71 -15.24
C SER A 221 -13.13 3.98 -14.67
N GLU A 222 -12.31 4.70 -15.41
CA GLU A 222 -10.90 5.00 -15.05
C GLU A 222 -10.67 6.42 -14.54
N THR A 223 -9.51 6.65 -13.90
CA THR A 223 -9.06 7.98 -13.48
C THR A 223 -7.55 8.15 -13.64
N LEU A 224 -7.15 9.18 -14.38
CA LEU A 224 -5.77 9.66 -14.44
C LEU A 224 -5.60 10.75 -13.38
N SER A 225 -4.49 10.74 -12.66
CA SER A 225 -4.21 11.78 -11.67
C SER A 225 -2.80 12.33 -11.80
N VAL A 226 -2.65 13.63 -11.54
CA VAL A 226 -1.35 14.28 -11.33
C VAL A 226 -1.27 14.72 -9.87
N THR A 227 -0.31 14.17 -9.11
CA THR A 227 0.00 14.67 -7.77
C THR A 227 1.11 15.72 -7.85
N VAL A 228 0.93 16.83 -7.14
CA VAL A 228 1.82 17.98 -7.11
C VAL A 228 2.31 18.25 -5.68
N TRP A 229 3.61 18.48 -5.50
CA TRP A 229 4.21 18.87 -4.21
C TRP A 229 5.30 19.95 -4.38
N ASP A 230 5.73 20.60 -3.30
CA ASP A 230 6.89 21.52 -3.36
C ASP A 230 8.19 20.72 -3.41
N THR A 231 8.99 20.92 -4.45
CA THR A 231 10.24 20.17 -4.68
C THR A 231 11.24 20.33 -3.54
N ARG A 232 11.20 21.44 -2.81
CA ARG A 232 12.12 21.75 -1.70
C ARG A 232 11.58 21.30 -0.34
N SER A 233 10.27 21.08 -0.26
CA SER A 233 9.57 20.66 0.95
C SER A 233 8.55 19.53 0.67
N PRO A 234 9.00 18.33 0.25
CA PRO A 234 8.11 17.19 -0.04
C PRO A 234 7.55 16.48 1.21
N GLY A 235 8.05 16.81 2.41
CA GLY A 235 7.72 16.18 3.70
C GLY A 235 6.46 16.71 4.40
N PRO A 236 6.24 16.34 5.68
CA PRO A 236 5.14 16.87 6.47
C PRO A 236 5.29 18.37 6.75
N GLU A 237 4.16 19.08 6.77
CA GLU A 237 4.11 20.51 7.07
C GLU A 237 4.12 20.81 8.58
N THR A 238 3.70 19.83 9.39
CA THR A 238 3.48 19.90 10.85
C THR A 238 4.34 18.88 11.58
N ASP A 239 5.03 19.31 12.63
CA ASP A 239 5.86 18.44 13.47
C ASP A 239 5.01 17.46 14.29
N SER A 240 5.55 16.25 14.54
CA SER A 240 4.91 15.24 15.39
C SER A 240 4.93 15.60 16.88
N ARG A 241 3.90 15.22 17.64
CA ARG A 241 3.90 15.28 19.12
C ARG A 241 5.00 14.44 19.77
N PHE A 242 5.60 13.52 19.02
CA PHE A 242 6.66 12.61 19.47
C PHE A 242 8.05 13.04 18.96
N ALA A 243 8.18 14.22 18.34
CA ALA A 243 9.45 14.72 17.81
C ALA A 243 10.58 14.71 18.85
N GLY A 244 11.78 14.31 18.42
CA GLY A 244 12.98 14.25 19.27
C GLY A 244 12.99 13.10 20.29
N ARG A 245 12.10 12.10 20.16
CA ARG A 245 12.03 10.95 21.07
C ARG A 245 12.78 9.74 20.51
N SER A 246 13.75 9.22 21.28
CA SER A 246 14.35 7.92 20.94
C SER A 246 13.35 6.78 21.16
N LEU A 247 13.34 5.82 20.24
CA LEU A 247 12.62 4.55 20.37
C LEU A 247 13.59 3.36 20.50
N PRO A 248 13.17 2.26 21.14
CA PRO A 248 13.83 0.97 20.97
C PRO A 248 13.60 0.45 19.53
N PRO A 249 14.53 -0.35 18.98
CA PRO A 249 14.37 -0.95 17.66
C PRO A 249 13.21 -1.96 17.64
N LEU A 250 12.60 -2.16 16.47
CA LEU A 250 11.72 -3.31 16.25
C LEU A 250 12.51 -4.62 16.21
N SER A 251 11.83 -5.72 16.49
CA SER A 251 12.40 -7.07 16.45
C SER A 251 12.51 -7.57 15.01
N GLY A 252 13.66 -7.36 14.37
CA GLY A 252 13.98 -7.86 13.03
C GLY A 252 15.22 -7.19 12.44
N ASP A 253 15.55 -7.52 11.18
CA ASP A 253 16.65 -6.89 10.43
C ASP A 253 16.20 -5.57 9.73
N GLY A 254 14.92 -5.22 9.83
CA GLY A 254 14.32 -4.04 9.22
C GLY A 254 14.67 -2.73 9.94
N SER A 255 14.72 -1.64 9.17
CA SER A 255 14.82 -0.28 9.69
C SER A 255 13.54 0.48 9.38
N VAL A 256 13.06 1.27 10.35
CA VAL A 256 11.86 2.10 10.21
C VAL A 256 12.26 3.57 10.16
N GLN A 257 11.81 4.28 9.13
CA GLN A 257 11.85 5.74 9.09
C GLN A 257 10.59 6.28 9.79
N TRP A 258 10.74 6.88 10.96
CA TRP A 258 9.61 7.33 11.77
C TRP A 258 9.08 8.70 11.38
N PHE A 259 7.76 8.87 11.46
CA PHE A 259 7.07 10.15 11.23
C PHE A 259 7.54 11.28 12.16
N HIS A 260 8.01 10.96 13.37
CA HIS A 260 8.51 11.95 14.31
C HIS A 260 9.96 12.39 14.08
N ASP A 261 10.65 11.71 13.16
CA ASP A 261 11.97 12.07 12.64
C ASP A 261 11.87 12.61 11.20
N ALA A 262 10.64 12.75 10.65
CA ALA A 262 10.41 13.22 9.29
C ALA A 262 10.41 14.75 9.22
N GLU A 263 11.43 15.31 8.55
CA GLU A 263 11.54 16.75 8.31
C GLU A 263 10.77 17.17 7.05
N LYS A 264 10.65 18.48 6.82
CA LYS A 264 10.04 19.05 5.59
C LYS A 264 10.70 18.57 4.30
N THR A 265 11.94 18.10 4.36
CA THR A 265 12.70 17.52 3.25
C THR A 265 12.47 16.01 3.03
N THR A 266 11.88 15.30 3.99
CA THR A 266 11.69 13.84 3.96
C THR A 266 10.61 13.44 2.94
N PRO A 267 10.96 12.81 1.80
CA PRO A 267 10.05 12.74 0.65
C PRO A 267 9.03 11.60 0.71
N ALA A 268 9.14 10.67 1.67
CA ALA A 268 8.13 9.65 1.90
C ALA A 268 8.01 9.36 3.40
N PHE A 269 6.79 9.13 3.88
CA PHE A 269 6.48 8.98 5.31
C PHE A 269 5.08 8.39 5.52
N VAL A 270 4.82 7.80 6.69
CA VAL A 270 3.46 7.44 7.14
C VAL A 270 2.93 8.54 8.03
N ARG A 271 1.80 9.15 7.68
CA ARG A 271 1.13 10.20 8.47
C ARG A 271 -0.10 9.64 9.21
N PRO A 272 -0.19 9.75 10.54
CA PRO A 272 -1.41 9.46 11.28
C PRO A 272 -2.42 10.61 11.17
N SER A 273 -3.72 10.31 11.18
CA SER A 273 -4.80 11.31 11.27
C SER A 273 -4.93 11.90 12.67
N ALA A 274 -4.50 11.15 13.69
CA ALA A 274 -4.43 11.59 15.08
C ALA A 274 -3.37 10.79 15.84
N GLU A 275 -2.46 11.48 16.53
CA GLU A 275 -1.40 10.86 17.32
C GLU A 275 -1.81 10.52 18.77
N ARG A 276 -3.04 10.87 19.15
CA ARG A 276 -3.71 10.46 20.39
C ARG A 276 -5.20 10.22 20.09
N ALA A 277 -5.74 9.11 20.58
CA ALA A 277 -7.17 8.83 20.53
C ALA A 277 -7.63 8.14 21.83
N GLU A 278 -8.91 8.27 22.18
CA GLU A 278 -9.53 7.59 23.33
C GLU A 278 -10.37 6.43 22.82
N LEU A 279 -10.21 5.24 23.41
CA LEU A 279 -10.89 4.01 23.03
C LEU A 279 -12.38 4.05 23.44
N ASP A 280 -13.31 3.53 22.65
CA ASP A 280 -13.15 2.87 21.33
C ASP A 280 -13.15 3.88 20.18
N THR A 281 -12.38 3.64 19.11
CA THR A 281 -12.03 4.69 18.14
C THR A 281 -11.61 4.20 16.75
N GLN A 282 -11.46 5.14 15.82
CA GLN A 282 -10.83 4.92 14.51
C GLN A 282 -9.72 5.96 14.27
N VAL A 283 -8.54 5.49 13.88
CA VAL A 283 -7.40 6.33 13.47
C VAL A 283 -6.99 5.94 12.06
N GLY A 284 -6.91 6.90 11.16
CA GLY A 284 -6.42 6.71 9.79
C GLY A 284 -4.91 6.90 9.71
N PHE A 285 -4.27 6.17 8.81
CA PHE A 285 -2.85 6.30 8.48
C PHE A 285 -2.73 6.41 6.96
N GLU A 286 -1.86 7.30 6.49
CA GLU A 286 -1.62 7.52 5.06
C GLU A 286 -0.12 7.43 4.78
N THR A 287 0.29 6.47 3.96
CA THR A 287 1.64 6.49 3.37
C THR A 287 1.66 7.54 2.26
N VAL A 288 2.56 8.50 2.39
CA VAL A 288 2.85 9.55 1.41
C VAL A 288 4.10 9.15 0.63
N ASN A 289 4.03 9.11 -0.71
CA ASN A 289 5.22 9.08 -1.56
C ASN A 289 5.28 10.37 -2.41
N ASN A 290 6.21 11.27 -2.06
CA ASN A 290 6.61 12.46 -2.81
C ASN A 290 8.10 12.34 -3.25
N SER A 291 8.62 11.12 -3.33
CA SER A 291 9.94 10.82 -3.91
C SER A 291 9.82 10.60 -5.43
N HIS A 292 10.97 10.55 -6.10
CA HIS A 292 11.04 10.14 -7.52
C HIS A 292 11.04 8.61 -7.70
N GLY A 293 11.13 7.85 -6.61
CA GLY A 293 11.17 6.39 -6.60
C GLY A 293 9.81 5.74 -6.31
N ARG A 294 9.68 4.47 -6.68
CA ARG A 294 8.57 3.61 -6.23
C ARG A 294 8.92 2.99 -4.88
N LEU A 295 7.99 2.99 -3.93
CA LEU A 295 8.11 2.20 -2.70
C LEU A 295 7.49 0.81 -2.98
N GLN A 296 8.00 -0.26 -2.35
CA GLN A 296 7.63 -1.64 -2.70
C GLN A 296 7.33 -2.50 -1.47
N CYS A 297 6.62 -3.60 -1.69
CA CYS A 297 6.21 -4.58 -0.68
C CYS A 297 5.40 -4.01 0.49
N GLY A 298 4.45 -3.12 0.15
CA GLY A 298 3.50 -2.54 1.09
C GLY A 298 2.67 -3.57 1.86
N HIS A 299 2.92 -3.64 3.16
CA HIS A 299 2.16 -4.33 4.19
C HIS A 299 1.96 -3.36 5.37
N TRP A 300 1.12 -3.71 6.34
CA TRP A 300 0.80 -2.85 7.49
C TRP A 300 0.74 -3.65 8.79
N ASP A 301 1.55 -3.26 9.78
CA ASP A 301 1.67 -3.93 11.08
C ASP A 301 1.37 -2.99 12.26
N LEU A 302 0.77 -3.56 13.31
CA LEU A 302 0.48 -2.92 14.59
C LEU A 302 1.36 -3.50 15.70
N TYR A 303 2.16 -2.66 16.33
CA TYR A 303 2.99 -3.00 17.49
C TYR A 303 2.56 -2.20 18.73
N LYS A 304 2.75 -2.76 19.93
CA LYS A 304 2.59 -2.06 21.22
C LYS A 304 3.92 -1.94 21.97
N LEU A 305 4.23 -0.77 22.51
CA LEU A 305 5.41 -0.55 23.35
C LEU A 305 5.10 -0.88 24.82
N VAL A 306 5.81 -1.85 25.41
CA VAL A 306 5.62 -2.24 26.82
C VAL A 306 6.97 -2.43 27.50
N GLY A 307 7.38 -1.46 28.32
CA GLY A 307 8.59 -1.54 29.14
C GLY A 307 9.88 -1.59 28.31
N GLY A 308 10.00 -0.74 27.28
CA GLY A 308 11.20 -0.65 26.44
C GLY A 308 11.30 -1.68 25.31
N GLU A 309 10.30 -2.56 25.15
CA GLU A 309 10.24 -3.57 24.09
C GLU A 309 8.96 -3.43 23.26
N TRP A 310 9.06 -3.69 21.94
CA TRP A 310 7.94 -3.71 21.02
C TRP A 310 7.33 -5.11 20.87
N PHE A 311 6.02 -5.18 20.95
CA PHE A 311 5.25 -6.41 20.81
C PHE A 311 4.35 -6.33 19.59
N HIS A 312 4.57 -7.21 18.61
CA HIS A 312 3.69 -7.35 17.45
C HIS A 312 2.31 -7.84 17.87
N ILE A 313 1.26 -7.18 17.41
CA ILE A 313 -0.14 -7.48 17.75
C ILE A 313 -0.86 -8.13 16.56
N ALA A 314 -0.81 -7.49 15.39
CA ALA A 314 -1.52 -7.91 14.20
C ALA A 314 -1.00 -7.18 12.93
N PRO A 315 -1.18 -7.77 11.73
CA PRO A 315 -1.67 -9.12 11.46
C PRO A 315 -0.56 -10.17 11.59
N GLY A 316 -0.82 -11.28 12.27
CA GLY A 316 0.12 -12.39 12.47
C GLY A 316 0.44 -13.21 11.22
N VAL A 317 -0.15 -12.85 10.06
CA VAL A 317 0.19 -13.37 8.73
C VAL A 317 -0.05 -12.27 7.70
N HIS A 318 0.97 -11.94 6.90
CA HIS A 318 0.81 -11.19 5.66
C HIS A 318 0.62 -12.12 4.46
N THR A 319 -0.14 -11.68 3.46
CA THR A 319 -0.08 -12.24 2.11
C THR A 319 1.21 -11.83 1.43
N ALA A 320 1.84 -12.70 0.62
CA ALA A 320 3.07 -12.41 -0.14
C ALA A 320 2.85 -11.47 -1.36
N ASP A 321 1.94 -10.51 -1.22
CA ASP A 321 1.54 -9.51 -2.22
C ASP A 321 2.45 -8.28 -2.11
N CYS A 322 3.49 -8.20 -2.94
CA CYS A 322 4.45 -7.10 -2.89
C CYS A 322 3.91 -5.83 -3.59
N ARG A 323 3.00 -5.13 -2.92
CA ARG A 323 2.35 -3.90 -3.42
C ARG A 323 3.35 -2.78 -3.71
N ILE A 324 3.07 -1.96 -4.73
CA ILE A 324 3.97 -0.88 -5.20
C ILE A 324 3.28 0.47 -5.09
N LEU A 325 3.84 1.37 -4.28
CA LEU A 325 3.39 2.77 -4.20
C LEU A 325 4.25 3.65 -5.13
N LYS A 326 3.68 4.00 -6.28
CA LYS A 326 4.30 4.89 -7.28
C LYS A 326 4.61 6.29 -6.70
N PRO A 327 5.55 7.05 -7.30
CA PRO A 327 5.70 8.49 -7.06
C PRO A 327 4.38 9.25 -7.12
N GLY A 328 4.20 10.22 -6.22
CA GLY A 328 2.94 10.96 -6.06
C GLY A 328 1.78 10.13 -5.49
N GLY A 329 1.99 8.84 -5.22
CA GLY A 329 0.97 7.93 -4.69
C GLY A 329 0.66 8.16 -3.22
N ARG A 330 -0.54 7.72 -2.82
CA ARG A 330 -0.98 7.60 -1.43
C ARG A 330 -1.53 6.20 -1.19
N ASP A 331 -1.26 5.62 -0.03
CA ASP A 331 -1.91 4.38 0.43
C ASP A 331 -2.54 4.66 1.79
N GLN A 332 -3.82 4.33 1.97
CA GLN A 332 -4.59 4.67 3.18
C GLN A 332 -5.02 3.40 3.92
N TRP A 333 -4.88 3.43 5.24
CA TRP A 333 -5.14 2.28 6.12
C TRP A 333 -5.77 2.75 7.43
N GLY A 334 -6.93 2.21 7.78
CA GLY A 334 -7.65 2.55 9.01
C GLY A 334 -7.46 1.51 10.13
N LEU A 335 -7.06 1.96 11.32
CA LEU A 335 -7.16 1.18 12.55
C LEU A 335 -8.50 1.48 13.23
N ARG A 336 -9.44 0.53 13.23
CA ARG A 336 -10.63 0.53 14.11
C ARG A 336 -10.27 -0.22 15.39
N ALA A 337 -10.02 0.53 16.47
CA ALA A 337 -9.46 0.04 17.72
C ALA A 337 -10.53 -0.01 18.83
N PHE A 338 -10.70 -1.20 19.42
CA PHE A 338 -11.63 -1.43 20.53
C PHE A 338 -10.91 -2.02 21.75
N ASN A 339 -11.27 -1.59 22.96
CA ASN A 339 -10.83 -2.17 24.22
C ASN A 339 -11.62 -3.46 24.55
N GLY A 340 -12.89 -3.50 24.18
CA GLY A 340 -13.72 -4.70 24.23
C GLY A 340 -13.56 -5.60 23.00
N GLN A 341 -14.54 -6.48 22.78
CA GLN A 341 -14.67 -7.21 21.52
C GLN A 341 -14.89 -6.22 20.36
N ALA A 342 -14.18 -6.41 19.26
CA ALA A 342 -14.31 -5.54 18.10
C ALA A 342 -15.69 -5.62 17.45
N VAL A 343 -16.30 -4.47 17.16
CA VAL A 343 -17.52 -4.39 16.37
C VAL A 343 -17.16 -4.56 14.89
N GLY A 344 -17.63 -5.66 14.29
CA GLY A 344 -17.41 -5.96 12.88
C GLY A 344 -17.98 -4.89 11.94
N CYS A 345 -17.49 -4.85 10.70
CA CYS A 345 -18.16 -4.12 9.64
C CYS A 345 -19.52 -4.79 9.33
N SER A 346 -20.60 -4.00 9.22
CA SER A 346 -21.68 -4.36 8.28
C SER A 346 -21.13 -4.28 6.86
N THR A 347 -21.70 -5.02 5.92
CA THR A 347 -21.27 -4.97 4.50
C THR A 347 -21.55 -3.63 3.82
N ASP A 348 -22.39 -2.79 4.44
CA ASP A 348 -23.10 -1.70 3.76
C ASP A 348 -22.65 -0.31 4.26
N ASP A 349 -22.13 -0.19 5.49
CA ASP A 349 -21.77 1.11 6.12
C ASP A 349 -20.25 1.33 6.32
N CYS A 350 -19.40 0.36 5.99
CA CYS A 350 -17.98 0.39 6.36
C CYS A 350 -17.05 0.11 5.15
N THR A 351 -16.26 1.12 4.77
CA THR A 351 -15.06 0.92 3.94
C THR A 351 -13.95 0.32 4.81
N CYS A 352 -13.89 -1.01 4.86
CA CYS A 352 -13.00 -1.76 5.78
C CYS A 352 -11.53 -1.82 5.33
N ASP A 353 -11.02 -0.73 4.73
CA ASP A 353 -9.65 -0.60 4.24
C ASP A 353 -8.66 -0.41 5.41
N GLY A 354 -8.33 -1.53 6.07
CA GLY A 354 -7.37 -1.57 7.16
C GLY A 354 -7.60 -2.70 8.16
N LEU A 355 -7.35 -2.43 9.44
CA LEU A 355 -7.43 -3.39 10.53
C LEU A 355 -8.54 -3.02 11.52
N THR A 356 -9.46 -3.94 11.74
CA THR A 356 -10.38 -3.92 12.89
C THR A 356 -9.82 -4.83 13.98
N GLN A 357 -9.40 -4.25 15.11
CA GLN A 357 -8.74 -4.95 16.20
C GLN A 357 -9.40 -4.64 17.54
N GLY A 358 -9.78 -5.70 18.27
CA GLY A 358 -10.35 -5.62 19.61
C GLY A 358 -9.32 -5.96 20.69
N TYR A 359 -9.77 -5.84 21.94
CA TYR A 359 -8.97 -6.13 23.14
C TYR A 359 -7.67 -5.33 23.24
N LEU A 360 -7.65 -4.11 22.70
CA LEU A 360 -6.52 -3.18 22.79
C LEU A 360 -6.58 -2.37 24.09
N GLY A 361 -5.56 -2.52 24.94
CA GLY A 361 -5.43 -1.69 26.14
C GLY A 361 -4.89 -0.29 25.81
N GLY A 362 -5.11 0.67 26.71
CA GLY A 362 -4.39 1.95 26.68
C GLY A 362 -2.87 1.75 26.62
N GLY A 363 -2.17 2.68 25.97
CA GLY A 363 -0.71 2.60 25.77
C GLY A 363 -0.25 3.31 24.49
N GLU A 364 1.02 3.07 24.15
CA GLU A 364 1.63 3.60 22.93
C GLU A 364 1.81 2.48 21.92
N TYR A 365 1.43 2.78 20.68
CA TYR A 365 1.43 1.85 19.56
C TYR A 365 2.21 2.44 18.38
N ALA A 366 2.84 1.57 17.62
CA ALA A 366 3.41 1.89 16.32
C ALA A 366 2.58 1.23 15.23
N ILE A 367 2.28 1.99 14.18
CA ILE A 367 1.75 1.48 12.91
C ILE A 367 2.88 1.59 11.91
N VAL A 368 3.28 0.46 11.34
CA VAL A 368 4.45 0.32 10.48
C VAL A 368 3.98 -0.12 9.10
N ALA A 369 4.44 0.57 8.05
CA ALA A 369 4.16 0.23 6.68
C ALA A 369 5.44 -0.25 5.98
N GLY A 370 5.34 -1.32 5.18
CA GLY A 370 6.43 -1.83 4.35
C GLY A 370 6.93 -0.89 3.24
N TYR A 371 6.38 0.32 3.16
CA TYR A 371 6.78 1.36 2.22
C TYR A 371 7.91 2.23 2.79
N GLY A 372 9.10 1.66 2.98
CA GLY A 372 10.30 2.42 3.33
C GLY A 372 10.87 3.27 2.20
N HIS A 373 11.63 4.29 2.57
CA HIS A 373 12.43 5.12 1.67
C HIS A 373 13.79 5.38 2.33
N ALA A 374 14.89 5.00 1.68
CA ALA A 374 16.22 4.78 2.26
C ALA A 374 16.28 3.68 3.35
N THR A 375 15.20 3.46 4.10
CA THR A 375 14.91 2.32 4.96
C THR A 375 14.08 1.23 4.24
N THR A 376 13.82 0.10 4.91
CA THR A 376 12.86 -0.92 4.45
C THR A 376 11.41 -0.55 4.76
N GLU A 377 11.17 0.13 5.89
CA GLU A 377 9.84 0.46 6.40
C GLU A 377 9.70 1.95 6.74
N SER A 378 8.46 2.44 6.77
CA SER A 378 8.08 3.76 7.29
C SER A 378 7.04 3.60 8.39
N GLY A 379 7.09 4.38 9.48
CA GLY A 379 6.22 4.14 10.64
C GLY A 379 5.71 5.40 11.34
N ALA A 380 4.55 5.30 11.97
CA ALA A 380 3.93 6.35 12.77
C ALA A 380 3.57 5.86 14.18
N LEU A 381 3.51 6.78 15.13
CA LEU A 381 3.11 6.49 16.51
C LEU A 381 1.69 6.98 16.79
N VAL A 382 0.96 6.25 17.64
CA VAL A 382 -0.31 6.70 18.22
C VAL A 382 -0.40 6.30 19.69
N LYS A 383 -0.91 7.22 20.53
CA LYS A 383 -1.24 6.93 21.92
C LYS A 383 -2.73 6.66 22.06
N LEU A 384 -3.09 5.40 22.29
CA LEU A 384 -4.45 5.01 22.62
C LEU A 384 -4.67 5.18 24.13
N VAL A 385 -5.76 5.81 24.52
CA VAL A 385 -6.11 6.12 25.91
C VAL A 385 -7.38 5.37 26.29
N GLY A 386 -7.34 4.70 27.43
CA GLY A 386 -8.38 3.80 27.92
C GLY A 386 -7.77 2.79 28.90
N ASP A 387 -8.58 1.87 29.41
CA ASP A 387 -8.13 0.88 30.38
C ASP A 387 -7.15 -0.14 29.77
N SER A 388 -6.40 -0.84 30.63
CA SER A 388 -5.53 -1.95 30.19
C SER A 388 -6.37 -3.13 29.72
N ALA A 389 -5.91 -3.85 28.68
CA ALA A 389 -6.64 -5.00 28.15
C ALA A 389 -6.89 -6.06 29.24
N ALA A 390 -8.17 -6.37 29.44
CA ALA A 390 -8.60 -7.46 30.32
C ALA A 390 -8.42 -8.80 29.59
N VAL A 391 -7.93 -9.81 30.32
CA VAL A 391 -7.97 -11.20 29.85
C VAL A 391 -9.21 -11.85 30.46
N THR A 392 -10.16 -12.21 29.63
CA THR A 392 -11.39 -12.92 30.01
C THR A 392 -11.49 -14.24 29.24
N PRO A 393 -12.10 -15.29 29.79
CA PRO A 393 -12.38 -16.51 29.03
C PRO A 393 -13.33 -16.22 27.86
N ILE A 394 -13.53 -17.18 26.96
CA ILE A 394 -14.67 -17.13 26.05
C ILE A 394 -15.98 -17.35 26.82
N ASP A 395 -17.09 -16.82 26.31
CA ASP A 395 -18.41 -17.05 26.91
C ASP A 395 -18.79 -18.54 26.83
N GLY A 396 -19.55 -19.01 27.83
CA GLY A 396 -20.06 -20.39 27.86
C GLY A 396 -19.04 -21.47 28.24
N VAL A 397 -17.88 -21.12 28.80
CA VAL A 397 -17.02 -22.12 29.48
C VAL A 397 -17.69 -22.63 30.77
N SER A 398 -17.51 -23.91 31.06
CA SER A 398 -17.78 -24.48 32.38
C SER A 398 -16.47 -24.74 33.12
N THR A 399 -16.53 -24.86 34.45
CA THR A 399 -15.36 -25.12 35.29
C THR A 399 -15.66 -26.17 36.34
N ALA A 400 -14.75 -27.14 36.49
CA ALA A 400 -14.69 -28.06 37.62
C ALA A 400 -13.39 -27.81 38.40
N ARG A 401 -13.39 -28.07 39.71
CA ARG A 401 -12.18 -27.98 40.55
C ARG A 401 -12.03 -29.25 41.37
N ASP A 402 -10.84 -29.84 41.28
CA ASP A 402 -10.36 -30.82 42.24
C ASP A 402 -9.12 -30.22 42.93
N SER A 403 -9.23 -29.98 44.23
CA SER A 403 -8.10 -29.57 45.07
C SER A 403 -7.37 -28.30 44.57
N ASP A 404 -6.14 -28.43 44.06
CA ASP A 404 -5.29 -27.38 43.51
C ASP A 404 -5.45 -27.17 41.99
N THR A 405 -6.31 -27.97 41.36
CA THR A 405 -6.43 -28.09 39.91
C THR A 405 -7.82 -27.68 39.44
N VAL A 406 -7.88 -26.78 38.44
CA VAL A 406 -9.13 -26.35 37.80
C VAL A 406 -9.17 -26.86 36.37
N THR A 407 -10.22 -27.60 36.02
CA THR A 407 -10.52 -27.97 34.63
C THR A 407 -11.52 -26.96 34.06
N VAL A 408 -11.23 -26.44 32.88
CA VAL A 408 -12.04 -25.46 32.14
C VAL A 408 -12.47 -26.10 30.82
N THR A 409 -13.74 -26.50 30.74
CA THR A 409 -14.29 -27.14 29.55
C THR A 409 -14.93 -26.09 28.65
N THR A 410 -14.49 -26.03 27.40
CA THR A 410 -15.06 -25.12 26.39
C THR A 410 -16.21 -25.81 25.65
N GLY A 411 -17.16 -25.04 25.11
CA GLY A 411 -18.22 -25.56 24.21
C GLY A 411 -17.72 -26.06 22.83
N ARG A 412 -16.43 -26.40 22.72
CA ARG A 412 -15.77 -27.10 21.60
C ARG A 412 -15.25 -28.48 22.01
N HIS A 413 -15.56 -28.92 23.22
CA HIS A 413 -15.13 -30.22 23.74
C HIS A 413 -16.33 -31.17 23.76
N GLY A 414 -16.17 -32.36 23.16
CA GLY A 414 -17.23 -33.35 23.04
C GLY A 414 -18.40 -32.92 22.13
N ASP A 415 -18.21 -31.94 21.25
CA ASP A 415 -19.23 -31.50 20.29
C ASP A 415 -19.40 -32.48 19.10
N GLY A 416 -18.38 -33.30 18.83
CA GLY A 416 -18.34 -34.27 17.74
C GLY A 416 -18.02 -33.69 16.36
N GLU A 417 -17.59 -32.42 16.29
CA GLU A 417 -17.23 -31.75 15.03
C GLU A 417 -15.73 -31.94 14.70
N ARG A 418 -15.11 -30.96 14.01
CA ARG A 418 -13.67 -30.92 13.71
C ARG A 418 -13.13 -29.49 13.90
N PRO A 419 -11.91 -29.30 14.41
CA PRO A 419 -10.90 -30.32 14.76
C PRO A 419 -11.29 -31.20 15.95
N ALA A 420 -10.52 -32.27 16.17
CA ALA A 420 -10.82 -33.24 17.23
C ALA A 420 -10.62 -32.63 18.64
N ASP A 421 -11.18 -33.32 19.64
CA ASP A 421 -10.95 -33.04 21.05
C ASP A 421 -9.45 -33.08 21.41
N ALA A 422 -9.00 -32.08 22.14
CA ALA A 422 -7.64 -31.98 22.64
C ALA A 422 -7.57 -31.13 23.92
N THR A 423 -6.55 -31.38 24.74
CA THR A 423 -6.37 -30.66 26.01
C THR A 423 -5.02 -29.98 26.10
N PHE A 424 -4.93 -28.95 26.95
CA PHE A 424 -3.66 -28.42 27.43
C PHE A 424 -3.73 -28.13 28.93
N SER A 425 -2.58 -28.00 29.59
CA SER A 425 -2.53 -27.50 30.96
C SER A 425 -1.49 -26.39 31.14
N LEU A 426 -1.82 -25.45 32.03
CA LEU A 426 -1.03 -24.27 32.39
C LEU A 426 -0.64 -24.37 33.87
N THR A 427 0.64 -24.16 34.17
CA THR A 427 1.17 -24.06 35.54
C THR A 427 2.08 -22.85 35.68
N ARG A 428 2.37 -22.43 36.91
CA ARG A 428 3.50 -21.53 37.20
C ARG A 428 4.84 -22.22 36.86
N THR A 429 5.89 -21.44 36.63
CA THR A 429 7.28 -21.91 36.53
C THR A 429 8.25 -20.79 36.92
N ASP A 430 9.50 -21.11 37.25
CA ASP A 430 10.46 -20.13 37.78
C ASP A 430 10.98 -19.13 36.73
N SER A 431 10.98 -19.51 35.45
CA SER A 431 11.59 -18.71 34.40
C SER A 431 10.99 -18.93 33.00
N ALA A 432 10.88 -17.84 32.25
CA ALA A 432 10.54 -17.80 30.84
C ALA A 432 11.22 -16.60 30.16
N SER A 433 11.76 -16.81 28.96
CA SER A 433 12.36 -15.75 28.13
C SER A 433 11.30 -14.95 27.37
N GLU A 434 10.38 -15.65 26.69
CA GLU A 434 9.25 -15.06 25.96
C GLU A 434 8.39 -14.18 26.90
N ARG A 435 7.97 -13.01 26.41
CA ARG A 435 6.97 -12.13 27.05
C ARG A 435 5.73 -12.09 26.18
N VAL A 436 4.55 -12.17 26.80
CA VAL A 436 3.25 -12.15 26.10
C VAL A 436 2.35 -11.07 26.72
N LEU A 437 1.63 -10.33 25.87
CA LEU A 437 0.70 -9.27 26.25
C LEU A 437 -0.76 -9.74 26.32
N ALA A 438 -1.60 -8.99 27.03
CA ALA A 438 -3.03 -9.26 27.11
C ALA A 438 -3.73 -9.09 25.76
N GLU A 439 -3.33 -8.08 24.99
CA GLU A 439 -3.73 -7.82 23.61
C GLU A 439 -3.51 -9.05 22.71
N GLN A 440 -2.37 -9.73 22.88
CA GLN A 440 -2.04 -10.96 22.15
C GLN A 440 -2.89 -12.14 22.65
N VAL A 441 -2.94 -12.39 23.97
CA VAL A 441 -3.75 -13.46 24.61
C VAL A 441 -5.22 -13.42 24.16
N MET A 442 -5.77 -12.24 23.95
CA MET A 442 -7.16 -12.04 23.56
C MET A 442 -7.40 -12.04 22.05
N ALA A 443 -6.35 -12.02 21.22
CA ALA A 443 -6.46 -11.89 19.77
C ALA A 443 -7.11 -13.14 19.13
N SER A 444 -8.20 -12.91 18.40
CA SER A 444 -9.08 -13.96 17.86
C SER A 444 -9.36 -13.84 16.35
N ALA A 445 -8.76 -12.86 15.67
CA ALA A 445 -9.03 -12.56 14.26
C ALA A 445 -8.47 -13.62 13.29
N ARG A 446 -9.00 -13.63 12.05
CA ARG A 446 -8.61 -14.52 10.95
C ARG A 446 -7.12 -14.49 10.60
N PHE A 447 -6.45 -13.37 10.91
CA PHE A 447 -5.02 -13.14 10.74
C PHE A 447 -4.38 -12.63 12.05
N ALA A 448 -4.86 -13.06 13.21
CA ALA A 448 -4.26 -12.67 14.49
C ALA A 448 -2.96 -13.42 14.80
N SER A 449 -2.01 -12.74 15.44
CA SER A 449 -0.91 -13.40 16.16
C SER A 449 -1.48 -14.22 17.31
N ARG A 450 -1.19 -15.52 17.34
CA ARG A 450 -1.74 -16.46 18.35
C ARG A 450 -1.25 -16.05 19.75
N PRO A 451 -2.11 -16.03 20.79
CA PRO A 451 -2.65 -17.27 21.33
C PRO A 451 -4.03 -17.18 22.01
N GLY A 452 -5.11 -17.03 21.22
CA GLY A 452 -6.50 -17.01 21.71
C GLY A 452 -7.02 -18.23 22.49
N GLY A 453 -6.17 -19.24 22.77
CA GLY A 453 -6.47 -20.31 23.73
C GLY A 453 -6.07 -19.99 25.17
N LEU A 454 -5.01 -19.19 25.40
CA LEU A 454 -4.51 -18.92 26.75
C LEU A 454 -5.49 -18.09 27.61
N ARG A 455 -6.41 -17.35 26.97
CA ARG A 455 -7.49 -16.61 27.65
C ARG A 455 -8.44 -17.51 28.46
N ASN A 456 -8.52 -18.80 28.13
CA ASN A 456 -9.34 -19.78 28.85
C ASN A 456 -8.60 -20.44 30.02
N ALA A 457 -7.31 -20.14 30.23
CA ALA A 457 -6.52 -20.70 31.33
C ALA A 457 -6.04 -19.62 32.32
N LEU A 458 -5.51 -18.51 31.81
CA LEU A 458 -4.89 -17.45 32.62
C LEU A 458 -5.81 -16.86 33.72
N PRO A 459 -7.12 -16.64 33.50
CA PRO A 459 -8.01 -16.11 34.54
C PRO A 459 -8.27 -17.05 35.72
N PHE A 460 -8.02 -18.35 35.58
CA PHE A 460 -8.36 -19.37 36.57
C PHE A 460 -7.16 -19.84 37.42
N LEU A 461 -5.95 -19.40 37.08
CA LEU A 461 -4.72 -19.76 37.80
C LEU A 461 -4.47 -18.78 38.96
N THR A 462 -5.40 -18.77 39.92
CA THR A 462 -5.36 -17.96 41.16
C THR A 462 -4.34 -18.51 42.16
N ASP A 463 -4.01 -17.77 43.22
CA ASP A 463 -2.92 -18.13 44.15
C ASP A 463 -3.16 -19.44 44.93
N ASP A 464 -4.39 -19.96 44.92
CA ASP A 464 -4.83 -21.22 45.50
C ASP A 464 -5.03 -22.35 44.47
N VAL A 465 -4.65 -22.11 43.20
CA VAL A 465 -4.71 -23.06 42.08
C VAL A 465 -3.31 -23.14 41.46
N ASP A 466 -2.71 -24.33 41.43
CA ASP A 466 -1.36 -24.54 40.86
C ASP A 466 -1.39 -25.03 39.40
N ARG A 467 -2.52 -25.60 38.97
CA ARG A 467 -2.71 -26.11 37.62
C ARG A 467 -4.09 -25.76 37.07
N VAL A 468 -4.13 -25.24 35.85
CA VAL A 468 -5.37 -25.16 35.05
C VAL A 468 -5.26 -26.14 33.89
N VAL A 469 -6.28 -26.98 33.68
CA VAL A 469 -6.46 -27.82 32.49
C VAL A 469 -7.55 -27.19 31.63
N VAL A 470 -7.37 -27.14 30.31
CA VAL A 470 -8.37 -26.65 29.36
C VAL A 470 -8.72 -27.76 28.39
N GLU A 471 -10.02 -28.04 28.25
CA GLU A 471 -10.59 -29.06 27.38
C GLU A 471 -11.33 -28.39 26.22
N THR A 472 -10.92 -28.70 24.98
CA THR A 472 -11.26 -27.90 23.79
C THR A 472 -10.90 -28.65 22.50
N ASP A 473 -10.80 -27.96 21.36
CA ASP A 473 -10.36 -28.55 20.09
C ASP A 473 -8.84 -28.42 19.85
N GLU A 474 -8.29 -29.23 18.94
CA GLU A 474 -6.87 -29.15 18.53
C GLU A 474 -6.46 -27.74 18.06
N ARG A 475 -7.37 -26.95 17.49
CA ARG A 475 -7.09 -25.60 16.97
C ARG A 475 -6.87 -24.62 18.12
N VAL A 476 -7.62 -24.71 19.21
CA VAL A 476 -7.43 -23.88 20.41
C VAL A 476 -6.14 -24.29 21.14
N VAL A 477 -5.84 -25.59 21.22
CA VAL A 477 -4.52 -26.09 21.72
C VAL A 477 -3.36 -25.56 20.86
N ASN A 478 -3.45 -25.71 19.53
CA ASN A 478 -2.46 -25.20 18.57
C ASN A 478 -2.35 -23.67 18.52
N ASN A 479 -3.34 -22.95 19.06
CA ASN A 479 -3.28 -21.51 19.28
C ASN A 479 -2.60 -21.16 20.62
N GLY A 480 -2.87 -21.90 21.70
CA GLY A 480 -2.22 -21.68 22.99
C GLY A 480 -0.71 -21.98 22.98
N ILE A 481 -0.33 -23.13 22.43
CA ILE A 481 1.04 -23.67 22.51
C ILE A 481 1.84 -23.45 21.21
N GLY A 482 1.19 -23.66 20.06
CA GLY A 482 1.83 -23.73 18.75
C GLY A 482 1.59 -25.08 18.05
N HIS A 483 1.85 -25.15 16.74
CA HIS A 483 1.80 -26.42 16.00
C HIS A 483 3.03 -27.27 16.31
N ASN A 484 2.83 -28.56 16.56
CA ASN A 484 3.90 -29.54 16.81
C ASN A 484 4.86 -29.13 17.95
N VAL A 485 4.34 -28.34 18.89
CA VAL A 485 5.01 -27.97 20.13
C VAL A 485 4.25 -28.61 21.30
N ASP A 486 4.98 -29.31 22.15
CA ASP A 486 4.43 -29.99 23.33
C ASP A 486 4.47 -29.10 24.58
N THR A 487 5.46 -28.21 24.70
CA THR A 487 5.57 -27.26 25.81
C THR A 487 6.05 -25.89 25.35
N ARG A 488 5.51 -24.83 25.95
CA ARG A 488 5.90 -23.42 25.74
C ARG A 488 6.00 -22.71 27.09
N ARG A 489 6.99 -21.83 27.27
CA ARG A 489 7.18 -21.04 28.49
C ARG A 489 7.15 -19.55 28.18
N PHE A 490 6.29 -18.80 28.86
CA PHE A 490 6.11 -17.37 28.65
C PHE A 490 5.94 -16.61 29.97
N ARG A 491 6.30 -15.32 29.98
CA ARG A 491 5.98 -14.37 31.04
C ARG A 491 4.77 -13.54 30.67
N PHE A 492 3.80 -13.47 31.57
CA PHE A 492 2.61 -12.63 31.46
C PHE A 492 2.43 -11.84 32.77
N ARG A 493 2.29 -10.51 32.67
CA ARG A 493 2.20 -9.58 33.82
C ARG A 493 3.29 -9.78 34.90
N GLY A 494 4.47 -10.24 34.49
CA GLY A 494 5.63 -10.48 35.36
C GLY A 494 5.83 -11.95 35.77
N GLN A 495 4.76 -12.69 36.01
CA GLN A 495 4.81 -14.11 36.36
C GLN A 495 5.20 -14.97 35.15
N ALA A 496 6.05 -15.97 35.36
CA ALA A 496 6.39 -16.98 34.36
C ALA A 496 5.46 -18.20 34.47
N TYR A 497 5.06 -18.73 33.31
CA TYR A 497 4.16 -19.86 33.17
C TYR A 497 4.73 -20.88 32.18
N GLN A 498 4.39 -22.16 32.38
CA GLN A 498 4.55 -23.20 31.37
C GLN A 498 3.16 -23.66 30.93
N VAL A 499 2.94 -23.71 29.61
CA VAL A 499 1.81 -24.41 29.01
C VAL A 499 2.31 -25.71 28.37
N SER A 500 1.61 -26.81 28.60
CA SER A 500 1.96 -28.16 28.13
C SER A 500 0.74 -28.82 27.48
N ARG A 501 0.95 -29.46 26.33
CA ARG A 501 -0.06 -30.25 25.59
C ARG A 501 -0.45 -31.45 26.44
N GLY A 502 -1.74 -31.74 26.54
CA GLY A 502 -2.20 -32.98 27.15
C GLY A 502 -1.97 -34.17 26.21
N GLN A 503 -1.84 -35.36 26.77
CA GLN A 503 -1.85 -36.58 25.95
C GLN A 503 -3.29 -36.83 25.50
N THR A 504 -3.50 -36.98 24.20
CA THR A 504 -4.78 -37.47 23.65
C THR A 504 -4.79 -38.99 23.79
N ASP A 505 -5.59 -39.53 24.71
CA ASP A 505 -5.90 -40.95 24.71
C ASP A 505 -6.67 -41.29 23.42
N CYS A 506 -6.22 -42.31 22.69
CA CYS A 506 -6.65 -42.67 21.33
C CYS A 506 -7.37 -44.03 21.30
#